data_AF-A0A8J4WL63-F1
#
_entry.id   AF-A0A8J4WL63-F1
#
_cell.length_a   1.000
_cell.length_b   1.000
_cell.length_c   1.000
_cell.angle_alpha   90.00
_cell.angle_beta   90.00
_cell.angle_gamma   90.00
#
_symmetry.space_group_name_H-M   'P 1'
#
loop_
_entity.id
_entity.type
_entity.pdbx_description
1 polymer ?
#
loop_
_entity_poly.entity_id
_entity_poly.type
_entity_poly.pdbx_seq_one_letter_code
_entity_poly.pdbx_strand_id
1 'polypeptide(L)'
;MKEDSATLKLTVLAKSAAQFLAPNSLQFNENEFQRSSKEAQDAAREAAKLIKPGCCKGFREALAKARQEDQLDIFTIGSASMTDFERIQRVQPGILSRVPLPVVNYTLTPHKRSWRAYIPEMVQFAQNVQNNRTKWPLLAPEVFPKVHELMTNLPPTSLTVKSKVQALGYVIVFLVLLRRGITVKKVLLRAVEVLMLRYVAHHVMLHFQTTPTFEQAAQQAGAIPSGGLCVLVIDQQVDFHPGGSLAIPTANEDAARIAAFIVKHTDKLQQVVLTLDSHQRYHIAHGIFWENAAGGSPTPFTLITAEEVAAGVWKPRDSSLKEYVLEYTKALEASGKFALCIWPEHCLMGTPGHNIVPDVLAAALEWTKKSLKLVQYVMKGSNSFTEHYSALKAEFELPYDPATSLNQELVDSLKLADKVVICGEAISHCVNYTVRDLVAAWPKERLSDLVILTDCASPVPGFEQAGEQFLVDMAAEGLTLTTSDKFTS
;
A
#
# COMPACT_ATOMS: atom_id res chain seq x y z
N MET A 1 -4.01 -66.05 -28.61
CA MET A 1 -4.63 -64.77 -29.02
C MET A 1 -4.98 -63.97 -27.77
N LYS A 2 -4.13 -63.00 -27.43
CA LYS A 2 -4.34 -61.98 -26.41
C LYS A 2 -4.00 -60.65 -27.10
N GLU A 3 -5.02 -59.82 -27.25
CA GLU A 3 -5.13 -58.44 -27.74
C GLU A 3 -6.61 -58.38 -28.18
N ASP A 4 -7.47 -57.44 -27.85
CA ASP A 4 -7.28 -56.05 -27.51
C ASP A 4 -8.61 -55.54 -26.89
N SER A 5 -8.63 -55.05 -25.65
CA SER A 5 -9.88 -54.57 -24.99
C SER A 5 -9.76 -53.15 -24.43
N ALA A 6 -8.56 -52.56 -24.44
CA ALA A 6 -8.36 -51.18 -24.00
C ALA A 6 -8.67 -50.15 -25.11
N THR A 7 -8.51 -50.54 -26.38
CA THR A 7 -8.62 -49.65 -27.55
C THR A 7 -10.07 -49.30 -27.92
N LEU A 8 -11.05 -50.11 -27.48
CA LEU A 8 -12.47 -49.92 -27.82
C LEU A 8 -13.22 -48.90 -26.94
N LYS A 9 -12.66 -48.49 -25.79
CA LYS A 9 -13.30 -47.49 -24.91
C LYS A 9 -12.85 -46.05 -25.19
N LEU A 10 -11.66 -45.86 -25.78
CA LEU A 10 -11.16 -44.52 -26.12
C LEU A 10 -11.85 -43.93 -27.36
N THR A 11 -12.23 -44.75 -28.34
CA THR A 11 -12.93 -44.32 -29.56
C THR A 11 -14.39 -43.92 -29.30
N VAL A 12 -15.04 -44.50 -28.29
CA VAL A 12 -16.40 -44.12 -27.88
C VAL A 12 -16.39 -42.80 -27.08
N LEU A 13 -15.41 -42.60 -26.20
CA LEU A 13 -15.23 -41.32 -25.50
C LEU A 13 -14.82 -40.18 -26.45
N ALA A 14 -14.00 -40.46 -27.47
CA ALA A 14 -13.61 -39.46 -28.47
C ALA A 14 -14.78 -39.05 -29.39
N LYS A 15 -15.71 -39.97 -29.74
CA LYS A 15 -16.92 -39.63 -30.51
C LYS A 15 -17.93 -38.80 -29.72
N SER A 16 -18.10 -39.04 -28.43
CA SER A 16 -18.99 -38.22 -27.59
C SER A 16 -18.41 -36.83 -27.28
N ALA A 17 -17.08 -36.71 -27.14
CA ALA A 17 -16.42 -35.41 -26.99
C ALA A 17 -16.43 -34.58 -28.29
N ALA A 18 -16.32 -35.22 -29.46
CA ALA A 18 -16.40 -34.55 -30.76
C ALA A 18 -17.82 -34.10 -31.15
N GLN A 19 -18.88 -34.69 -30.58
CA GLN A 19 -20.27 -34.24 -30.78
C GLN A 19 -20.66 -33.03 -29.92
N PHE A 20 -19.90 -32.74 -28.85
CA PHE A 20 -20.15 -31.59 -27.98
C PHE A 20 -19.31 -30.34 -28.36
N LEU A 21 -18.42 -30.46 -29.35
CA LEU A 21 -17.45 -29.43 -29.74
C LEU A 21 -17.43 -29.11 -31.25
N ALA A 22 -18.51 -29.35 -32.00
CA ALA A 22 -18.65 -28.87 -33.37
C ALA A 22 -19.69 -27.73 -33.47
N PRO A 23 -19.38 -26.61 -34.15
CA PRO A 23 -20.19 -25.39 -34.15
C PRO A 23 -21.34 -25.45 -35.17
N ASN A 24 -22.48 -24.82 -34.83
CA ASN A 24 -23.61 -24.45 -35.68
C ASN A 24 -24.35 -25.55 -36.47
N SER A 25 -25.57 -25.89 -36.03
CA SER A 25 -26.73 -25.94 -36.94
C SER A 25 -28.05 -25.81 -36.16
N LEU A 26 -28.74 -24.69 -36.41
CA LEU A 26 -30.16 -24.46 -36.16
C LEU A 26 -31.03 -25.52 -36.84
N GLN A 27 -32.15 -25.90 -36.20
CA GLN A 27 -33.47 -25.83 -36.84
C GLN A 27 -34.52 -25.39 -35.81
N PHE A 28 -35.09 -24.21 -36.05
CA PHE A 28 -36.24 -23.64 -35.34
C PHE A 28 -37.51 -24.09 -36.07
N ASN A 29 -38.52 -24.57 -35.35
CA ASN A 29 -39.81 -24.96 -35.92
C ASN A 29 -40.86 -23.88 -35.60
N GLU A 30 -41.26 -23.09 -36.58
CA GLU A 30 -42.22 -21.97 -36.41
C GLU A 30 -43.64 -22.42 -36.01
N ASN A 31 -43.93 -23.72 -36.04
CA ASN A 31 -45.27 -24.25 -35.75
C ASN A 31 -45.58 -24.44 -34.26
N GLU A 32 -44.63 -24.20 -33.34
CA GLU A 32 -44.89 -24.30 -31.90
C GLU A 32 -45.58 -23.07 -31.30
N PHE A 33 -45.62 -21.93 -32.01
CA PHE A 33 -46.25 -20.70 -31.52
C PHE A 33 -47.78 -20.65 -31.71
N GLN A 34 -48.37 -21.57 -32.46
CA GLN A 34 -49.82 -21.59 -32.73
C GLN A 34 -50.65 -22.45 -31.75
N ARG A 35 -50.05 -23.05 -30.71
CA ARG A 35 -50.74 -23.95 -29.76
C ARG A 35 -50.95 -23.39 -28.34
N SER A 36 -50.82 -22.08 -28.12
CA SER A 36 -51.19 -21.46 -26.84
C SER A 36 -52.70 -21.21 -26.74
N SER A 37 -53.29 -21.38 -25.54
CA SER A 37 -54.74 -21.19 -25.31
C SER A 37 -55.23 -19.78 -25.68
N LYS A 38 -56.53 -19.67 -25.99
CA LYS A 38 -57.17 -18.39 -26.32
C LYS A 38 -57.02 -17.36 -25.19
N GLU A 39 -57.00 -17.79 -23.93
CA GLU A 39 -56.69 -16.89 -22.79
C GLU A 39 -55.25 -16.38 -22.80
N ALA A 40 -54.26 -17.17 -23.21
CA ALA A 40 -52.88 -16.70 -23.33
C ALA A 40 -52.72 -15.70 -24.49
N GLN A 41 -53.45 -15.91 -25.59
CA GLN A 41 -53.49 -15.00 -26.73
C GLN A 41 -54.25 -13.70 -26.42
N ASP A 42 -55.35 -13.78 -25.66
CA ASP A 42 -56.15 -12.61 -25.26
C ASP A 42 -55.47 -11.82 -24.13
N ALA A 43 -54.76 -12.47 -23.20
CA ALA A 43 -53.89 -11.81 -22.23
C ALA A 43 -52.70 -11.11 -22.89
N ALA A 44 -52.09 -11.74 -23.92
CA ALA A 44 -51.06 -11.10 -24.73
C ALA A 44 -51.61 -9.93 -25.58
N ARG A 45 -52.86 -10.02 -26.08
CA ARG A 45 -53.54 -8.95 -26.83
C ARG A 45 -53.92 -7.77 -25.94
N GLU A 46 -54.39 -8.00 -24.71
CA GLU A 46 -54.66 -6.94 -23.74
C GLU A 46 -53.36 -6.32 -23.21
N ALA A 47 -52.30 -7.13 -22.98
CA ALA A 47 -50.96 -6.63 -22.69
C ALA A 47 -50.40 -5.77 -23.84
N ALA A 48 -50.72 -6.10 -25.09
CA ALA A 48 -50.35 -5.32 -26.28
C ALA A 48 -51.19 -4.04 -26.47
N LYS A 49 -52.44 -3.98 -26.00
CA LYS A 49 -53.27 -2.75 -26.06
C LYS A 49 -52.78 -1.65 -25.11
N LEU A 50 -52.14 -2.02 -24.00
CA LEU A 50 -51.59 -1.10 -23.00
C LEU A 50 -50.21 -0.54 -23.39
N ILE A 51 -49.55 -1.08 -24.42
CA ILE A 51 -48.20 -0.67 -24.86
C ILE A 51 -48.20 -0.47 -26.39
N LYS A 52 -48.38 0.79 -26.82
CA LYS A 52 -48.33 1.19 -28.24
C LYS A 52 -46.86 1.24 -28.78
N PRO A 53 -46.59 1.49 -30.08
CA PRO A 53 -45.55 0.82 -30.90
C PRO A 53 -44.07 1.08 -30.54
N GLY A 54 -43.76 1.78 -29.45
CA GLY A 54 -42.39 2.12 -29.04
C GLY A 54 -41.59 1.01 -28.36
N CYS A 55 -42.23 -0.01 -27.77
CA CYS A 55 -41.53 -1.12 -27.12
C CYS A 55 -41.27 -2.30 -28.07
N CYS A 56 -40.12 -2.96 -27.93
CA CYS A 56 -39.83 -4.18 -28.69
C CYS A 56 -40.66 -5.38 -28.20
N LYS A 57 -40.81 -6.40 -29.06
CA LYS A 57 -41.61 -7.61 -28.77
C LYS A 57 -41.16 -8.34 -27.50
N GLY A 58 -39.85 -8.51 -27.31
CA GLY A 58 -39.29 -9.21 -26.13
C GLY A 58 -39.55 -8.48 -24.81
N PHE A 59 -39.59 -7.15 -24.81
CA PHE A 59 -39.94 -6.37 -23.61
C PHE A 59 -41.43 -6.56 -23.23
N ARG A 60 -42.32 -6.58 -24.23
CA ARG A 60 -43.76 -6.81 -23.99
C ARG A 60 -44.04 -8.22 -23.45
N GLU A 61 -43.32 -9.22 -23.94
CA GLU A 61 -43.45 -10.61 -23.48
C GLU A 61 -42.94 -10.79 -22.05
N ALA A 62 -41.83 -10.15 -21.68
CA ALA A 62 -41.31 -10.17 -20.30
C ALA A 62 -42.28 -9.53 -19.30
N LEU A 63 -42.94 -8.44 -19.68
CA LEU A 63 -43.93 -7.75 -18.83
C LEU A 63 -45.21 -8.58 -18.63
N ALA A 64 -45.63 -9.33 -19.65
CA ALA A 64 -46.74 -10.27 -19.53
C ALA A 64 -46.39 -11.43 -18.57
N LYS A 65 -45.15 -11.94 -18.64
CA LYS A 65 -44.65 -13.01 -17.78
C LYS A 65 -44.46 -12.55 -16.32
N ALA A 66 -44.06 -11.30 -16.12
CA ALA A 66 -43.86 -10.69 -14.80
C ALA A 66 -45.13 -10.62 -13.93
N ARG A 67 -46.32 -10.68 -14.54
CA ARG A 67 -47.59 -10.72 -13.82
C ARG A 67 -47.93 -12.11 -13.28
N GLN A 68 -47.25 -13.17 -13.73
CA GLN A 68 -47.58 -14.56 -13.42
C GLN A 68 -46.53 -15.27 -12.54
N GLU A 69 -45.34 -14.68 -12.36
CA GLU A 69 -44.22 -15.30 -11.63
C GLU A 69 -43.76 -14.44 -10.45
N ASP A 70 -43.41 -15.07 -9.32
CA ASP A 70 -42.92 -14.38 -8.10
C ASP A 70 -41.42 -14.02 -8.16
N GLN A 71 -40.69 -14.53 -9.15
CA GLN A 71 -39.31 -14.15 -9.47
C GLN A 71 -39.11 -14.13 -10.98
N LEU A 72 -38.55 -13.02 -11.51
CA LEU A 72 -38.21 -12.89 -12.92
C LEU A 72 -36.72 -13.10 -13.17
N ASP A 73 -36.42 -13.87 -14.20
CA ASP A 73 -35.08 -14.00 -14.77
C ASP A 73 -34.76 -12.80 -15.66
N ILE A 74 -33.67 -12.11 -15.38
CA ILE A 74 -33.40 -10.73 -15.82
C ILE A 74 -32.48 -10.66 -17.05
N PHE A 75 -32.02 -11.80 -17.57
CA PHE A 75 -31.05 -11.80 -18.66
C PHE A 75 -31.66 -11.83 -20.07
N THR A 76 -32.99 -11.75 -20.19
CA THR A 76 -33.68 -11.77 -21.49
C THR A 76 -34.81 -10.76 -21.57
N ILE A 77 -34.51 -9.47 -21.47
CA ILE A 77 -35.52 -8.42 -21.61
C ILE A 77 -35.06 -7.37 -22.62
N GLY A 78 -35.91 -7.08 -23.60
CA GLY A 78 -35.62 -6.16 -24.70
C GLY A 78 -35.78 -4.67 -24.34
N SER A 79 -35.73 -3.79 -25.35
CA SER A 79 -35.73 -2.33 -25.19
C SER A 79 -37.12 -1.69 -24.98
N ALA A 80 -37.16 -0.65 -24.14
CA ALA A 80 -38.30 0.26 -23.91
C ALA A 80 -37.81 1.70 -23.67
N SER A 81 -38.64 2.71 -23.95
CA SER A 81 -38.29 4.13 -23.78
C SER A 81 -38.69 4.68 -22.42
N MET A 82 -38.11 5.80 -21.99
CA MET A 82 -38.45 6.45 -20.71
C MET A 82 -39.94 6.83 -20.62
N THR A 83 -40.53 7.27 -21.73
CA THR A 83 -41.96 7.60 -21.82
C THR A 83 -42.85 6.36 -21.63
N ASP A 84 -42.36 5.17 -21.98
CA ASP A 84 -43.06 3.91 -21.72
C ASP A 84 -43.03 3.57 -20.22
N PHE A 85 -41.90 3.82 -19.55
CA PHE A 85 -41.76 3.61 -18.11
C PHE A 85 -42.66 4.52 -17.27
N GLU A 86 -42.70 5.82 -17.57
CA GLU A 86 -43.57 6.77 -16.87
C GLU A 86 -45.06 6.41 -16.99
N ARG A 87 -45.47 5.87 -18.15
CA ARG A 87 -46.84 5.36 -18.34
C ARG A 87 -47.12 4.11 -17.51
N ILE A 88 -46.20 3.15 -17.51
CA ILE A 88 -46.36 1.91 -16.72
C ILE A 88 -46.46 2.24 -15.23
N GLN A 89 -45.65 3.18 -14.74
CA GLN A 89 -45.70 3.64 -13.35
C GLN A 89 -47.04 4.30 -12.98
N ARG A 90 -47.65 5.09 -13.89
CA ARG A 90 -48.98 5.69 -13.64
C ARG A 90 -50.10 4.67 -13.59
N VAL A 91 -50.05 3.65 -14.44
CA VAL A 91 -51.14 2.66 -14.57
C VAL A 91 -51.02 1.55 -13.52
N GLN A 92 -49.79 1.10 -13.21
CA GLN A 92 -49.56 0.05 -12.23
C GLN A 92 -48.24 0.26 -11.47
N PRO A 93 -48.24 1.07 -10.40
CA PRO A 93 -47.02 1.59 -9.77
C PRO A 93 -46.04 0.53 -9.23
N GLY A 94 -46.57 -0.64 -8.84
CA GLY A 94 -45.79 -1.70 -8.20
C GLY A 94 -45.19 -2.75 -9.13
N ILE A 95 -45.39 -2.64 -10.46
CA ILE A 95 -44.89 -3.67 -11.39
C ILE A 95 -43.42 -3.46 -11.77
N LEU A 96 -42.95 -2.20 -11.80
CA LEU A 96 -41.57 -1.84 -12.12
C LEU A 96 -40.60 -2.13 -10.98
N SER A 97 -41.07 -2.40 -9.77
CA SER A 97 -40.20 -2.83 -8.67
C SER A 97 -39.78 -4.31 -8.79
N ARG A 98 -40.43 -5.06 -9.69
CA ARG A 98 -40.15 -6.47 -9.98
C ARG A 98 -39.36 -6.67 -11.27
N VAL A 99 -39.16 -5.61 -12.05
CA VAL A 99 -38.38 -5.61 -13.29
C VAL A 99 -37.25 -4.61 -13.10
N PRO A 100 -35.98 -5.04 -12.95
CA PRO A 100 -34.89 -4.08 -12.77
C PRO A 100 -34.64 -3.31 -14.06
N LEU A 101 -34.66 -1.98 -13.96
CA LEU A 101 -34.46 -1.08 -15.09
C LEU A 101 -33.13 -0.35 -14.98
N PRO A 102 -32.33 -0.26 -16.05
CA PRO A 102 -31.22 0.67 -16.12
C PRO A 102 -31.70 2.08 -16.49
N VAL A 103 -31.11 3.09 -15.85
CA VAL A 103 -31.59 4.49 -15.77
C VAL A 103 -31.25 5.36 -17.00
N VAL A 104 -30.76 4.81 -18.13
CA VAL A 104 -30.44 5.65 -19.31
C VAL A 104 -30.53 4.90 -20.64
N ASN A 105 -31.07 5.59 -21.66
CA ASN A 105 -31.32 5.10 -23.03
C ASN A 105 -30.06 4.54 -23.70
N TYR A 106 -30.02 3.23 -23.99
CA TYR A 106 -29.07 2.68 -24.96
C TYR A 106 -29.65 1.49 -25.74
N THR A 107 -29.29 1.42 -27.01
CA THR A 107 -29.52 0.27 -27.90
C THR A 107 -28.41 -0.75 -27.67
N LEU A 108 -28.75 -1.98 -27.27
CA LEU A 108 -27.78 -3.07 -27.09
C LEU A 108 -27.78 -3.99 -28.32
N THR A 109 -26.71 -3.94 -29.10
CA THR A 109 -26.33 -5.01 -30.05
C THR A 109 -25.47 -6.03 -29.30
N PRO A 110 -25.75 -7.35 -29.38
CA PRO A 110 -24.99 -8.34 -28.61
C PRO A 110 -23.56 -8.49 -29.13
N HIS A 111 -22.58 -8.33 -28.25
CA HIS A 111 -21.20 -8.76 -28.49
C HIS A 111 -20.76 -9.76 -27.41
N LYS A 112 -19.94 -10.76 -27.81
CA LYS A 112 -19.34 -11.74 -26.88
C LYS A 112 -18.46 -11.01 -25.85
N ARG A 113 -18.74 -11.22 -24.56
CA ARG A 113 -18.04 -10.56 -23.44
C ARG A 113 -16.91 -11.45 -22.91
N SER A 114 -15.76 -10.83 -22.63
CA SER A 114 -14.58 -11.49 -22.03
C SER A 114 -14.82 -11.79 -20.55
N TRP A 115 -14.18 -12.85 -20.03
CA TRP A 115 -14.30 -13.33 -18.64
C TRP A 115 -14.01 -12.27 -17.56
N ARG A 116 -13.24 -11.22 -17.90
CA ARG A 116 -12.97 -10.07 -17.02
C ARG A 116 -14.22 -9.25 -16.68
N ALA A 117 -15.30 -9.43 -17.42
CA ALA A 117 -16.56 -8.74 -17.19
C ALA A 117 -17.43 -9.32 -16.06
N TYR A 118 -17.11 -10.53 -15.57
CA TYR A 118 -17.81 -11.18 -14.44
C TYR A 118 -17.20 -10.84 -13.07
N ILE A 119 -16.04 -10.18 -13.06
CA ILE A 119 -15.29 -9.78 -11.86
C ILE A 119 -16.11 -8.85 -10.94
N PRO A 120 -16.89 -7.87 -11.44
CA PRO A 120 -17.69 -7.00 -10.58
C PRO A 120 -18.84 -7.72 -9.85
N GLU A 121 -19.45 -8.72 -10.49
CA GLU A 121 -20.57 -9.51 -9.92
C GLU A 121 -20.09 -10.41 -8.76
N MET A 122 -18.87 -10.94 -8.87
CA MET A 122 -18.19 -11.68 -7.81
C MET A 122 -17.80 -10.79 -6.62
N VAL A 123 -17.40 -9.54 -6.87
CA VAL A 123 -17.11 -8.54 -5.83
C VAL A 123 -18.38 -8.16 -5.06
N GLN A 124 -19.51 -8.03 -5.75
CA GLN A 124 -20.79 -7.69 -5.13
C GLN A 124 -21.36 -8.82 -4.26
N PHE A 125 -21.17 -10.08 -4.68
CA PHE A 125 -21.45 -11.26 -3.84
C PHE A 125 -20.60 -11.26 -2.56
N ALA A 126 -19.30 -10.96 -2.66
CA ALA A 126 -18.39 -10.87 -1.51
C ALA A 126 -18.75 -9.72 -0.55
N GLN A 127 -19.17 -8.56 -1.07
CA GLN A 127 -19.63 -7.42 -0.27
C GLN A 127 -20.96 -7.70 0.46
N ASN A 128 -21.86 -8.49 -0.11
CA ASN A 128 -23.11 -8.89 0.55
C ASN A 128 -22.89 -9.86 1.72
N VAL A 129 -21.83 -10.67 1.63
CA VAL A 129 -21.35 -11.54 2.72
C VAL A 129 -20.63 -10.73 3.80
N GLN A 130 -19.77 -9.78 3.42
CA GLN A 130 -19.05 -8.91 4.38
C GLN A 130 -19.98 -7.98 5.17
N ASN A 131 -21.05 -7.48 4.56
CA ASN A 131 -21.98 -6.56 5.22
C ASN A 131 -23.13 -7.27 5.98
N ASN A 132 -23.03 -8.58 6.20
CA ASN A 132 -24.01 -9.41 6.92
C ASN A 132 -25.47 -9.30 6.39
N ARG A 133 -25.63 -9.06 5.09
CA ARG A 133 -26.96 -9.01 4.44
C ARG A 133 -27.38 -10.35 3.84
N THR A 134 -26.51 -11.35 3.88
CA THR A 134 -26.89 -12.75 3.63
C THR A 134 -27.70 -13.30 4.80
N LYS A 135 -29.03 -13.35 4.65
CA LYS A 135 -29.88 -14.13 5.55
C LYS A 135 -29.66 -15.61 5.31
N TRP A 136 -28.89 -16.25 6.19
CA TRP A 136 -28.81 -17.69 6.36
C TRP A 136 -29.44 -18.06 7.72
N PRO A 137 -29.95 -19.29 7.88
CA PRO A 137 -29.54 -20.00 9.09
C PRO A 137 -29.05 -21.41 8.76
N LEU A 138 -28.22 -21.93 9.69
CA LEU A 138 -28.31 -23.29 10.26
C LEU A 138 -26.91 -23.86 10.49
N LEU A 139 -26.42 -23.76 11.72
CA LEU A 139 -26.52 -24.87 12.68
C LEU A 139 -25.95 -24.39 14.01
N ALA A 140 -26.77 -24.52 15.06
CA ALA A 140 -26.45 -24.02 16.39
C ALA A 140 -25.72 -25.10 17.22
N PRO A 141 -24.93 -24.69 18.23
CA PRO A 141 -24.05 -25.59 19.01
C PRO A 141 -24.79 -26.72 19.73
N GLU A 142 -26.10 -26.57 19.94
CA GLU A 142 -26.91 -27.52 20.72
C GLU A 142 -27.19 -28.83 19.97
N VAL A 143 -26.93 -28.89 18.65
CA VAL A 143 -27.35 -30.02 17.81
C VAL A 143 -26.36 -31.19 17.85
N PHE A 144 -25.05 -30.95 18.01
CA PHE A 144 -24.03 -32.03 18.07
C PHE A 144 -22.86 -31.75 19.04
N PRO A 145 -23.12 -31.60 20.35
CA PRO A 145 -22.11 -31.17 21.33
C PRO A 145 -20.93 -32.14 21.46
N LYS A 146 -21.18 -33.46 21.41
CA LYS A 146 -20.11 -34.48 21.50
C LYS A 146 -19.17 -34.52 20.29
N VAL A 147 -19.63 -34.10 19.11
CA VAL A 147 -18.79 -34.04 17.90
C VAL A 147 -17.92 -32.79 17.92
N HIS A 148 -18.45 -31.70 18.46
CA HIS A 148 -17.70 -30.46 18.65
C HIS A 148 -16.56 -30.66 19.66
N GLU A 149 -16.84 -31.31 20.80
CA GLU A 149 -15.85 -31.62 21.86
C GLU A 149 -14.76 -32.63 21.40
N LEU A 150 -15.12 -33.58 20.53
CA LEU A 150 -14.16 -34.54 19.96
C LEU A 150 -13.21 -33.88 18.95
N MET A 151 -13.69 -32.89 18.19
CA MET A 151 -12.94 -32.24 17.12
C MET A 151 -12.03 -31.11 17.61
N THR A 152 -12.34 -30.49 18.75
CA THR A 152 -11.48 -29.47 19.38
C THR A 152 -10.27 -30.07 20.12
N ASN A 153 -10.31 -31.35 20.47
CA ASN A 153 -9.25 -32.03 21.24
C ASN A 153 -8.27 -32.87 20.37
N LEU A 154 -8.38 -32.83 19.04
CA LEU A 154 -7.49 -33.57 18.14
C LEU A 154 -6.53 -32.63 17.38
N PRO A 155 -5.22 -32.64 17.68
CA PRO A 155 -4.24 -31.82 16.95
C PRO A 155 -4.10 -32.32 15.48
N PRO A 156 -4.02 -31.42 14.49
CA PRO A 156 -4.17 -31.77 13.07
C PRO A 156 -2.93 -32.43 12.41
N THR A 157 -2.01 -33.04 13.15
CA THR A 157 -0.68 -33.42 12.61
C THR A 157 -0.16 -34.84 12.89
N SER A 158 -0.91 -35.79 13.47
CA SER A 158 -0.33 -37.11 13.82
C SER A 158 -0.80 -38.34 13.03
N LEU A 159 -1.62 -38.20 11.98
CA LEU A 159 -2.11 -39.37 11.24
C LEU A 159 -1.28 -39.64 9.98
N THR A 160 -0.48 -40.71 10.01
CA THR A 160 0.21 -41.25 8.83
C THR A 160 -0.80 -41.64 7.74
N VAL A 161 -0.37 -41.61 6.47
CA VAL A 161 -1.21 -41.94 5.29
C VAL A 161 -1.90 -43.31 5.46
N LYS A 162 -1.22 -44.28 6.11
CA LYS A 162 -1.77 -45.60 6.43
C LYS A 162 -3.01 -45.53 7.34
N SER A 163 -2.97 -44.67 8.36
CA SER A 163 -4.10 -44.46 9.29
C SER A 163 -5.27 -43.73 8.62
N LYS A 164 -4.99 -42.83 7.68
CA LYS A 164 -6.04 -42.16 6.87
C LYS A 164 -6.76 -43.15 5.95
N VAL A 165 -6.02 -44.07 5.33
CA VAL A 165 -6.58 -45.14 4.49
C VAL A 165 -7.39 -46.15 5.32
N GLN A 166 -6.94 -46.48 6.54
CA GLN A 166 -7.69 -47.34 7.46
C GLN A 166 -8.98 -46.68 7.95
N ALA A 167 -8.95 -45.40 8.31
CA ALA A 167 -10.15 -44.65 8.68
C ALA A 167 -11.16 -44.57 7.51
N LEU A 168 -10.67 -44.35 6.29
CA LEU A 168 -11.49 -44.40 5.07
C LEU A 168 -12.10 -45.79 4.86
N GLY A 169 -11.34 -46.86 5.13
CA GLY A 169 -11.82 -48.25 5.10
C GLY A 169 -12.93 -48.53 6.11
N TYR A 170 -12.78 -48.08 7.37
CA TYR A 170 -13.81 -48.20 8.41
C TYR A 170 -15.08 -47.42 8.08
N VAL A 171 -14.94 -46.20 7.52
CA VAL A 171 -16.06 -45.42 7.01
C VAL A 171 -16.77 -46.18 5.90
N ILE A 172 -16.05 -46.71 4.90
CA ILE A 172 -16.67 -47.48 3.80
C ILE A 172 -17.43 -48.71 4.32
N VAL A 173 -16.86 -49.48 5.26
CA VAL A 173 -17.52 -50.65 5.86
C VAL A 173 -18.76 -50.24 6.67
N PHE A 174 -18.69 -49.17 7.44
CA PHE A 174 -19.82 -48.60 8.17
C PHE A 174 -20.94 -48.13 7.22
N LEU A 175 -20.57 -47.54 6.08
CA LEU A 175 -21.51 -47.12 5.03
C LEU A 175 -22.14 -48.29 4.27
N VAL A 176 -21.43 -49.41 4.12
CA VAL A 176 -21.98 -50.65 3.59
C VAL A 176 -22.95 -51.30 4.57
N LEU A 177 -22.66 -51.28 5.88
CA LEU A 177 -23.58 -51.76 6.92
C LEU A 177 -24.87 -50.93 7.02
N LEU A 178 -24.79 -49.63 6.72
CA LEU A 178 -25.94 -48.72 6.68
C LEU A 178 -26.83 -48.85 5.43
N ARG A 179 -26.54 -49.79 4.50
CA ARG A 179 -27.30 -50.01 3.23
C ARG A 179 -28.78 -50.36 3.39
N ARG A 180 -29.34 -50.50 4.58
CA ARG A 180 -30.77 -50.86 4.77
C ARG A 180 -31.73 -49.67 4.85
N GLY A 181 -31.27 -48.42 4.86
CA GLY A 181 -32.15 -47.24 4.97
C GLY A 181 -32.08 -46.30 3.77
N ILE A 182 -33.19 -46.15 3.02
CA ILE A 182 -33.33 -45.22 1.88
C ILE A 182 -33.02 -43.76 2.29
N THR A 183 -33.26 -43.40 3.55
CA THR A 183 -32.95 -42.09 4.13
C THR A 183 -31.45 -41.82 4.26
N VAL A 184 -30.65 -42.85 4.57
CA VAL A 184 -29.19 -42.73 4.73
C VAL A 184 -28.51 -42.42 3.39
N LYS A 185 -29.05 -42.92 2.28
CA LYS A 185 -28.52 -42.65 0.93
C LYS A 185 -28.59 -41.16 0.56
N LYS A 186 -29.64 -40.46 0.98
CA LYS A 186 -29.81 -39.01 0.73
C LYS A 186 -28.96 -38.16 1.66
N VAL A 187 -28.90 -38.51 2.94
CA VAL A 187 -28.07 -37.79 3.92
C VAL A 187 -26.59 -37.96 3.62
N LEU A 188 -26.15 -39.15 3.20
CA LEU A 188 -24.77 -39.41 2.85
C LEU A 188 -24.34 -38.72 1.56
N LEU A 189 -25.20 -38.72 0.51
CA LEU A 189 -24.91 -37.97 -0.71
C LEU A 189 -24.73 -36.48 -0.40
N ARG A 190 -25.60 -35.91 0.45
CA ARG A 190 -25.50 -34.53 0.91
C ARG A 190 -24.24 -34.27 1.75
N ALA A 191 -23.84 -35.20 2.62
CA ALA A 191 -22.61 -35.08 3.40
C ALA A 191 -21.35 -35.11 2.51
N VAL A 192 -21.33 -35.98 1.49
CA VAL A 192 -20.24 -36.04 0.50
C VAL A 192 -20.22 -34.79 -0.39
N GLU A 193 -21.39 -34.30 -0.83
CA GLU A 193 -21.50 -33.03 -1.56
C GLU A 193 -20.97 -31.86 -0.73
N VAL A 194 -21.31 -31.78 0.56
CA VAL A 194 -20.82 -30.73 1.47
C VAL A 194 -19.31 -30.87 1.70
N LEU A 195 -18.77 -32.09 1.84
CA LEU A 195 -17.33 -32.32 1.96
C LEU A 195 -16.57 -31.93 0.68
N MET A 196 -17.10 -32.27 -0.49
CA MET A 196 -16.53 -31.89 -1.79
C MET A 196 -16.62 -30.38 -2.02
N LEU A 197 -17.75 -29.75 -1.68
CA LEU A 197 -17.89 -28.29 -1.70
C LEU A 197 -16.92 -27.61 -0.75
N ARG A 198 -16.71 -28.16 0.46
CA ARG A 198 -15.73 -27.65 1.41
C ARG A 198 -14.30 -27.82 0.90
N TYR A 199 -13.98 -28.95 0.27
CA TYR A 199 -12.68 -29.21 -0.34
C TYR A 199 -12.42 -28.24 -1.51
N VAL A 200 -13.37 -28.10 -2.43
CA VAL A 200 -13.27 -27.17 -3.56
C VAL A 200 -13.20 -25.72 -3.06
N ALA A 201 -14.04 -25.32 -2.10
CA ALA A 201 -14.01 -23.97 -1.52
C ALA A 201 -12.67 -23.69 -0.81
N HIS A 202 -12.14 -24.66 -0.07
CA HIS A 202 -10.84 -24.53 0.60
C HIS A 202 -9.69 -24.38 -0.42
N HIS A 203 -9.67 -25.19 -1.48
CA HIS A 203 -8.64 -25.09 -2.52
C HIS A 203 -8.79 -23.87 -3.42
N VAL A 204 -10.02 -23.42 -3.70
CA VAL A 204 -10.30 -22.17 -4.40
C VAL A 204 -9.89 -20.97 -3.54
N MET A 205 -10.17 -20.98 -2.23
CA MET A 205 -9.69 -19.94 -1.32
C MET A 205 -8.18 -19.92 -1.17
N LEU A 206 -7.52 -21.08 -1.10
CA LEU A 206 -6.05 -21.16 -1.16
C LEU A 206 -5.51 -20.57 -2.47
N HIS A 207 -6.18 -20.82 -3.60
CA HIS A 207 -5.77 -20.26 -4.90
C HIS A 207 -5.96 -18.73 -4.96
N PHE A 208 -7.05 -18.20 -4.38
CA PHE A 208 -7.27 -16.76 -4.21
C PHE A 208 -6.31 -16.12 -3.20
N GLN A 209 -5.80 -16.86 -2.23
CA GLN A 209 -4.74 -16.40 -1.30
C GLN A 209 -3.36 -16.40 -1.95
N THR A 210 -3.13 -17.16 -3.02
CA THR A 210 -1.83 -17.23 -3.73
C THR A 210 -1.64 -16.18 -4.82
N THR A 211 -2.67 -15.40 -5.16
CA THR A 211 -2.49 -14.24 -6.05
C THR A 211 -2.48 -13.00 -5.16
N PRO A 212 -1.34 -12.28 -5.02
CA PRO A 212 -1.36 -11.03 -4.28
C PRO A 212 -2.41 -10.13 -4.91
N THR A 213 -3.27 -9.54 -4.08
CA THR A 213 -4.19 -8.51 -4.56
C THR A 213 -3.38 -7.40 -5.23
N PHE A 214 -3.98 -6.63 -6.14
CA PHE A 214 -3.31 -5.47 -6.73
C PHE A 214 -2.67 -4.56 -5.66
N GLU A 215 -3.37 -4.39 -4.53
CA GLU A 215 -2.90 -3.64 -3.36
C GLU A 215 -1.66 -4.28 -2.71
N GLN A 216 -1.66 -5.60 -2.50
CA GLN A 216 -0.49 -6.32 -1.95
C GLN A 216 0.70 -6.29 -2.91
N ALA A 217 0.46 -6.43 -4.22
CA ALA A 217 1.51 -6.35 -5.23
C ALA A 217 2.10 -4.94 -5.31
N ALA A 218 1.26 -3.89 -5.24
CA ALA A 218 1.71 -2.51 -5.20
C ALA A 218 2.48 -2.19 -3.91
N GLN A 219 1.99 -2.67 -2.75
CA GLN A 219 2.67 -2.51 -1.47
C GLN A 219 4.03 -3.21 -1.47
N GLN A 220 4.11 -4.42 -2.03
CA GLN A 220 5.37 -5.16 -2.13
C GLN A 220 6.33 -4.49 -3.13
N ALA A 221 5.84 -3.89 -4.21
CA ALA A 221 6.67 -3.14 -5.15
C ALA A 221 7.27 -1.86 -4.55
N GLY A 222 6.58 -1.24 -3.59
CA GLY A 222 7.07 -0.07 -2.86
C GLY A 222 7.79 -0.37 -1.55
N ALA A 223 7.91 -1.64 -1.15
CA ALA A 223 8.52 -2.02 0.11
C ALA A 223 10.04 -1.84 0.09
N ILE A 224 10.59 -1.33 1.20
CA ILE A 224 12.03 -1.24 1.40
C ILE A 224 12.57 -2.65 1.67
N PRO A 225 13.53 -3.17 0.89
CA PRO A 225 14.07 -4.50 1.11
C PRO A 225 14.82 -4.60 2.44
N SER A 226 14.76 -5.76 3.09
CA SER A 226 15.58 -6.05 4.27
C SER A 226 16.91 -6.69 3.86
N GLY A 227 17.96 -6.40 4.64
CA GLY A 227 19.33 -6.82 4.44
C GLY A 227 20.13 -5.88 3.54
N GLY A 228 21.39 -6.24 3.30
CA GLY A 228 22.34 -5.49 2.48
C GLY A 228 22.67 -4.10 3.03
N LEU A 229 23.09 -3.21 2.14
CA LEU A 229 23.56 -1.89 2.52
C LEU A 229 22.47 -0.83 2.34
N CYS A 230 22.34 0.04 3.32
CA CYS A 230 21.71 1.35 3.18
C CYS A 230 22.80 2.42 3.16
N VAL A 231 22.69 3.39 2.26
CA VAL A 231 23.46 4.64 2.36
C VAL A 231 22.51 5.78 2.73
N LEU A 232 22.79 6.43 3.84
CA LEU A 232 22.15 7.65 4.32
C LEU A 232 23.05 8.83 3.98
N VAL A 233 22.66 9.57 2.94
CA VAL A 233 23.37 10.76 2.46
C VAL A 233 22.65 11.99 3.00
N ILE A 234 23.34 12.72 3.87
CA ILE A 234 22.77 13.87 4.57
C ILE A 234 23.06 15.15 3.79
N ASP A 235 22.01 15.85 3.39
CA ASP A 235 22.02 17.23 2.92
C ASP A 235 23.11 17.59 1.88
N GLN A 236 23.35 16.72 0.88
CA GLN A 236 24.25 17.02 -0.24
C GLN A 236 23.58 17.99 -1.24
N GLN A 237 23.19 19.16 -0.75
CA GLN A 237 22.43 20.18 -1.47
C GLN A 237 23.34 21.30 -1.97
N VAL A 238 22.97 21.92 -3.10
CA VAL A 238 23.77 22.95 -3.78
C VAL A 238 24.20 24.08 -2.83
N ASP A 239 23.36 24.50 -1.89
CA ASP A 239 23.71 25.59 -0.95
C ASP A 239 24.86 25.25 0.00
N PHE A 240 25.12 23.98 0.27
CA PHE A 240 26.25 23.53 1.10
C PHE A 240 27.55 23.33 0.30
N HIS A 241 27.51 23.49 -1.03
CA HIS A 241 28.66 23.29 -1.90
C HIS A 241 29.26 24.63 -2.37
N PRO A 242 30.52 24.65 -2.85
CA PRO A 242 31.12 25.86 -3.43
C PRO A 242 30.22 26.56 -4.45
N GLY A 243 29.89 27.82 -4.19
CA GLY A 243 28.93 28.62 -4.98
C GLY A 243 27.53 28.73 -4.37
N GLY A 244 27.22 27.89 -3.38
CA GLY A 244 26.02 27.95 -2.54
C GLY A 244 26.07 29.01 -1.45
N SER A 245 24.93 29.28 -0.80
CA SER A 245 24.84 30.32 0.23
C SER A 245 25.47 29.97 1.59
N LEU A 246 25.64 28.68 1.90
CA LEU A 246 26.29 28.16 3.11
C LEU A 246 27.38 27.14 2.73
N ALA A 247 28.22 27.53 1.77
CA ALA A 247 29.20 26.65 1.14
C ALA A 247 30.26 26.12 2.11
N ILE A 248 30.48 24.81 2.05
CA ILE A 248 31.60 24.11 2.66
C ILE A 248 32.66 23.92 1.57
N PRO A 249 33.91 24.39 1.76
CA PRO A 249 34.92 24.42 0.70
C PRO A 249 35.22 23.07 0.04
N THR A 250 35.15 21.98 0.82
CA THR A 250 35.53 20.61 0.42
C THR A 250 34.35 19.71 0.06
N ALA A 251 33.12 20.23 0.07
CA ALA A 251 31.92 19.41 -0.14
C ALA A 251 31.85 18.82 -1.56
N ASN A 252 32.46 19.45 -2.57
CA ASN A 252 32.51 18.88 -3.92
C ASN A 252 33.33 17.58 -3.96
N GLU A 253 34.44 17.53 -3.23
CA GLU A 253 35.25 16.32 -3.10
C GLU A 253 34.52 15.22 -2.32
N ASP A 254 33.74 15.60 -1.29
CA ASP A 254 32.86 14.68 -0.56
C ASP A 254 31.78 14.09 -1.47
N ALA A 255 31.05 14.92 -2.22
CA ALA A 255 30.07 14.49 -3.22
C ALA A 255 30.65 13.51 -4.24
N ALA A 256 31.85 13.78 -4.76
CA ALA A 256 32.51 12.91 -5.71
C ALA A 256 32.79 11.52 -5.12
N ARG A 257 33.22 11.44 -3.85
CA ARG A 257 33.44 10.17 -3.15
C ARG A 257 32.14 9.45 -2.81
N ILE A 258 31.10 10.18 -2.41
CA ILE A 258 29.75 9.62 -2.20
C ILE A 258 29.21 9.02 -3.49
N ALA A 259 29.29 9.74 -4.62
CA ALA A 259 28.87 9.25 -5.92
C ALA A 259 29.65 7.99 -6.33
N ALA A 260 30.98 8.00 -6.15
CA ALA A 260 31.82 6.83 -6.41
C ALA A 260 31.45 5.63 -5.52
N PHE A 261 31.12 5.87 -4.25
CA PHE A 261 30.67 4.84 -3.30
C PHE A 261 29.36 4.19 -3.76
N ILE A 262 28.35 4.99 -4.14
CA ILE A 262 27.06 4.50 -4.65
C ILE A 262 27.28 3.64 -5.90
N VAL A 263 28.12 4.09 -6.83
CA VAL A 263 28.43 3.34 -8.06
C VAL A 263 29.17 2.04 -7.74
N LYS A 264 30.18 2.07 -6.87
CA LYS A 264 31.00 0.91 -6.49
C LYS A 264 30.17 -0.18 -5.79
N HIS A 265 29.21 0.21 -4.96
CA HIS A 265 28.42 -0.70 -4.12
C HIS A 265 27.00 -0.94 -4.64
N THR A 266 26.70 -0.58 -5.90
CA THR A 266 25.36 -0.68 -6.50
C THR A 266 24.70 -2.04 -6.29
N ASP A 267 25.43 -3.14 -6.46
CA ASP A 267 24.88 -4.50 -6.35
C ASP A 267 24.52 -4.90 -4.91
N LYS A 268 25.12 -4.24 -3.91
CA LYS A 268 24.90 -4.51 -2.49
C LYS A 268 23.91 -3.53 -1.84
N LEU A 269 23.77 -2.33 -2.42
CA LEU A 269 22.85 -1.30 -1.95
C LEU A 269 21.38 -1.72 -2.16
N GLN A 270 20.67 -1.84 -1.04
CA GLN A 270 19.23 -2.07 -1.00
C GLN A 270 18.45 -0.79 -0.77
N GLN A 271 19.07 0.24 -0.23
CA GLN A 271 18.42 1.52 0.06
C GLN A 271 19.39 2.69 -0.14
N VAL A 272 18.89 3.76 -0.77
CA VAL A 272 19.55 5.06 -0.84
C VAL A 272 18.59 6.07 -0.24
N VAL A 273 18.99 6.69 0.86
CA VAL A 273 18.24 7.74 1.54
C VAL A 273 18.99 9.05 1.34
N LEU A 274 18.31 10.06 0.78
CA LEU A 274 18.83 11.41 0.63
C LEU A 274 18.01 12.33 1.54
N THR A 275 18.67 13.01 2.47
CA THR A 275 18.01 14.03 3.29
C THR A 275 18.17 15.40 2.64
N LEU A 276 17.19 16.28 2.89
CA LEU A 276 17.18 17.64 2.39
C LEU A 276 16.75 18.57 3.52
N ASP A 277 17.66 19.46 3.91
CA ASP A 277 17.28 20.67 4.61
C ASP A 277 16.34 21.48 3.74
N SER A 278 15.24 21.96 4.31
CA SER A 278 14.10 22.45 3.53
C SER A 278 13.46 23.64 4.24
N HIS A 279 14.07 24.82 4.13
CA HIS A 279 13.63 25.98 4.89
C HIS A 279 12.62 26.85 4.14
N GLN A 280 11.74 27.48 4.92
CA GLN A 280 11.06 28.70 4.51
C GLN A 280 12.04 29.88 4.63
N ARG A 281 11.82 30.95 3.86
CA ARG A 281 12.64 32.15 4.01
C ARG A 281 12.52 32.74 5.42
N TYR A 282 11.28 32.85 5.92
CA TYR A 282 11.00 33.22 7.31
C TYR A 282 11.21 32.00 8.20
N HIS A 283 12.44 31.76 8.64
CA HIS A 283 12.83 30.67 9.54
C HIS A 283 13.55 31.26 10.76
N ILE A 284 13.39 30.67 11.94
CA ILE A 284 13.92 31.18 13.21
C ILE A 284 15.44 31.28 13.22
N ALA A 285 16.12 30.47 12.41
CA ALA A 285 17.57 30.52 12.24
C ALA A 285 18.04 31.48 11.11
N HIS A 286 17.14 32.22 10.46
CA HIS A 286 17.49 33.22 9.46
C HIS A 286 17.34 34.65 10.01
N GLY A 287 18.22 35.54 9.58
CA GLY A 287 18.22 36.92 10.05
C GLY A 287 16.90 37.68 9.81
N ILE A 288 16.12 37.32 8.79
CA ILE A 288 14.82 37.96 8.51
C ILE A 288 13.81 37.78 9.66
N PHE A 289 13.94 36.73 10.46
CA PHE A 289 13.04 36.48 11.60
C PHE A 289 13.25 37.50 12.74
N TRP A 290 14.45 38.08 12.80
CA TRP A 290 14.91 38.90 13.92
C TRP A 290 15.13 40.36 13.53
N GLU A 291 15.04 41.23 14.53
CA GLU A 291 15.45 42.62 14.45
C GLU A 291 16.06 43.12 15.76
N ASN A 292 17.00 44.06 15.66
CA ASN A 292 17.49 44.84 16.79
C ASN A 292 16.65 46.11 17.02
N ALA A 293 17.06 46.96 17.97
CA ALA A 293 16.41 48.23 18.26
C ALA A 293 16.34 49.20 17.06
N ALA A 294 17.28 49.09 16.11
CA ALA A 294 17.32 49.89 14.89
C ALA A 294 16.54 49.26 13.71
N GLY A 295 15.89 48.11 13.91
CA GLY A 295 15.14 47.37 12.87
C GLY A 295 16.00 46.49 11.95
N GLY A 296 17.32 46.44 12.19
CA GLY A 296 18.26 45.64 11.40
C GLY A 296 18.28 44.16 11.81
N SER A 297 18.49 43.27 10.84
CA SER A 297 18.65 41.82 11.09
C SER A 297 20.05 41.48 11.59
N PRO A 298 20.21 40.41 12.40
CA PRO A 298 21.51 39.87 12.72
C PRO A 298 22.22 39.37 11.45
N THR A 299 23.54 39.51 11.41
CA THR A 299 24.36 38.96 10.33
C THR A 299 24.49 37.43 10.49
N PRO A 300 24.74 36.68 9.41
CA PRO A 300 25.08 35.26 9.53
C PRO A 300 26.20 35.00 10.53
N PHE A 301 26.16 33.82 11.15
CA PHE A 301 27.00 33.32 12.24
C PHE A 301 26.86 34.09 13.57
N THR A 302 25.85 34.97 13.71
CA THR A 302 25.51 35.57 15.00
C THR A 302 24.90 34.51 15.92
N LEU A 303 25.44 34.36 17.12
CA LEU A 303 24.81 33.60 18.18
C LEU A 303 23.83 34.50 18.94
N ILE A 304 22.62 34.02 19.16
CA ILE A 304 21.58 34.71 19.95
C ILE A 304 21.32 33.91 21.22
N THR A 305 21.55 34.57 22.36
CA THR A 305 21.32 33.99 23.69
C THR A 305 19.94 34.32 24.24
N ALA A 306 19.44 33.51 25.17
CA ALA A 306 18.20 33.80 25.88
C ALA A 306 18.29 35.10 26.70
N GLU A 307 19.49 35.43 27.20
CA GLU A 307 19.77 36.70 27.89
C GLU A 307 19.59 37.90 26.95
N GLU A 308 20.15 37.86 25.74
CA GLU A 308 20.00 38.91 24.73
C GLU A 308 18.54 39.07 24.27
N VAL A 309 17.80 37.97 24.14
CA VAL A 309 16.36 38.00 23.84
C VAL A 309 15.58 38.65 24.99
N ALA A 310 15.85 38.26 26.23
CA ALA A 310 15.22 38.85 27.41
C ALA A 310 15.52 40.36 27.56
N ALA A 311 16.74 40.77 27.23
CA ALA A 311 17.18 42.16 27.22
C ALA A 311 16.65 42.96 26.01
N GLY A 312 16.02 42.30 25.03
CA GLY A 312 15.51 42.93 23.82
C GLY A 312 16.60 43.40 22.84
N VAL A 313 17.83 42.86 22.96
CA VAL A 313 18.92 43.09 22.00
C VAL A 313 18.51 42.53 20.63
N TRP A 314 17.98 41.31 20.63
CA TRP A 314 17.34 40.67 19.50
C TRP A 314 15.90 40.33 19.84
N LYS A 315 14.96 40.72 18.97
CA LYS A 315 13.53 40.42 19.10
C LYS A 315 12.99 39.88 17.78
N PRO A 316 11.92 39.06 17.81
CA PRO A 316 11.28 38.63 16.59
C PRO A 316 10.62 39.83 15.91
N ARG A 317 10.64 39.87 14.57
CA ARG A 317 9.93 40.90 13.81
C ARG A 317 8.42 40.82 14.04
N ASP A 318 7.89 39.61 14.13
CA ASP A 318 6.54 39.40 14.63
C ASP A 318 6.52 39.49 16.16
N SER A 319 6.00 40.60 16.66
CA SER A 319 5.92 40.86 18.10
C SER A 319 5.05 39.87 18.88
N SER A 320 4.19 39.09 18.22
CA SER A 320 3.38 38.05 18.87
C SER A 320 4.20 36.82 19.29
N LEU A 321 5.44 36.69 18.81
CA LEU A 321 6.31 35.55 19.08
C LEU A 321 7.32 35.79 20.22
N LYS A 322 7.25 36.93 20.92
CA LYS A 322 8.26 37.32 21.94
C LYS A 322 8.41 36.28 23.04
N GLU A 323 7.30 35.84 23.61
CA GLU A 323 7.30 34.83 24.67
C GLU A 323 7.83 33.50 24.15
N TYR A 324 7.42 33.12 22.93
CA TYR A 324 7.85 31.88 22.30
C TYR A 324 9.37 31.82 22.10
N VAL A 325 9.96 32.86 21.50
CA VAL A 325 11.40 32.84 21.19
C VAL A 325 12.28 32.87 22.44
N LEU A 326 11.79 33.49 23.53
CA LEU A 326 12.49 33.48 24.80
C LEU A 326 12.50 32.08 25.42
N GLU A 327 11.37 31.38 25.40
CA GLU A 327 11.31 30.00 25.91
C GLU A 327 12.08 29.03 25.01
N TYR A 328 12.03 29.22 23.69
CA TYR A 328 12.82 28.45 22.73
C TYR A 328 14.32 28.60 22.98
N THR A 329 14.84 29.83 23.07
CA THR A 329 16.27 30.07 23.32
C THR A 329 16.73 29.54 24.67
N LYS A 330 15.92 29.66 25.72
CA LYS A 330 16.20 29.02 27.02
C LYS A 330 16.26 27.50 26.89
N ALA A 331 15.34 26.89 26.14
CA ALA A 331 15.30 25.44 25.98
C ALA A 331 16.53 24.92 25.19
N LEU A 332 16.97 25.65 24.16
CA LEU A 332 18.21 25.35 23.45
C LEU A 332 19.42 25.39 24.39
N GLU A 333 19.57 26.47 25.17
CA GLU A 333 20.68 26.60 26.13
C GLU A 333 20.62 25.52 27.21
N ALA A 334 19.43 25.21 27.73
CA ALA A 334 19.23 24.17 28.73
C ALA A 334 19.54 22.75 28.20
N SER A 335 19.40 22.52 26.89
CA SER A 335 19.80 21.25 26.26
C SER A 335 21.32 21.04 26.28
N GLY A 336 22.09 22.13 26.43
CA GLY A 336 23.55 22.12 26.37
C GLY A 336 24.14 21.85 24.98
N LYS A 337 23.29 21.67 23.95
CA LYS A 337 23.73 21.38 22.58
C LYS A 337 24.17 22.64 21.83
N PHE A 338 23.38 23.72 21.92
CA PHE A 338 23.55 24.92 21.09
C PHE A 338 23.04 26.20 21.77
N ALA A 339 23.68 27.32 21.43
CA ALA A 339 22.99 28.60 21.34
C ALA A 339 22.38 28.73 19.93
N LEU A 340 21.32 29.54 19.77
CA LEU A 340 20.74 29.78 18.44
C LEU A 340 21.79 30.45 17.54
N CYS A 341 22.17 29.77 16.45
CA CYS A 341 23.02 30.34 15.40
C CYS A 341 22.15 30.91 14.28
N ILE A 342 22.45 32.12 13.83
CA ILE A 342 21.83 32.69 12.64
C ILE A 342 22.62 32.26 11.41
N TRP A 343 21.99 31.56 10.47
CA TRP A 343 22.59 31.14 9.22
C TRP A 343 22.30 32.14 8.08
N PRO A 344 23.11 32.15 7.00
CA PRO A 344 22.68 32.69 5.72
C PRO A 344 21.34 32.05 5.30
N GLU A 345 20.52 32.75 4.52
CA GLU A 345 19.36 32.09 3.90
C GLU A 345 19.87 30.95 2.99
N HIS A 346 19.53 29.71 3.31
CA HIS A 346 20.01 28.52 2.59
C HIS A 346 18.89 27.49 2.48
N CYS A 347 19.05 26.57 1.53
CA CYS A 347 18.16 25.44 1.28
C CYS A 347 16.69 25.84 1.19
N LEU A 348 16.42 27.03 0.63
CA LEU A 348 15.06 27.57 0.53
C LEU A 348 14.25 26.73 -0.43
N MET A 349 13.12 26.19 0.04
CA MET A 349 12.29 25.28 -0.75
C MET A 349 11.93 25.85 -2.13
N GLY A 350 12.23 25.08 -3.18
CA GLY A 350 11.96 25.46 -4.57
C GLY A 350 13.01 26.35 -5.23
N THR A 351 14.09 26.72 -4.53
CA THR A 351 15.24 27.42 -5.12
C THR A 351 16.27 26.44 -5.70
N PRO A 352 17.18 26.89 -6.58
CA PRO A 352 18.28 26.04 -7.07
C PRO A 352 19.13 25.46 -5.94
N GLY A 353 19.41 26.24 -4.90
CA GLY A 353 20.21 25.87 -3.73
C GLY A 353 19.66 24.69 -2.93
N HIS A 354 18.33 24.48 -2.98
CA HIS A 354 17.65 23.37 -2.31
C HIS A 354 17.87 22.00 -2.98
N ASN A 355 18.30 21.95 -4.24
CA ASN A 355 18.45 20.68 -4.94
C ASN A 355 19.70 19.91 -4.50
N ILE A 356 19.65 18.57 -4.61
CA ILE A 356 20.83 17.71 -4.47
C ILE A 356 21.83 18.03 -5.58
N VAL A 357 23.13 18.02 -5.25
CA VAL A 357 24.19 18.29 -6.24
C VAL A 357 24.21 17.25 -7.36
N PRO A 358 24.57 17.65 -8.60
CA PRO A 358 24.44 16.78 -9.78
C PRO A 358 25.13 15.43 -9.66
N ASP A 359 26.33 15.36 -9.07
CA ASP A 359 27.13 14.13 -9.02
C ASP A 359 26.46 13.04 -8.17
N VAL A 360 26.01 13.42 -6.96
CA VAL A 360 25.30 12.52 -6.04
C VAL A 360 23.95 12.11 -6.64
N LEU A 361 23.20 13.08 -7.19
CA LEU A 361 21.90 12.81 -7.81
C LEU A 361 22.05 11.85 -9.00
N ALA A 362 23.03 12.06 -9.87
CA ALA A 362 23.27 11.19 -11.02
C ALA A 362 23.61 9.75 -10.59
N ALA A 363 24.44 9.58 -9.56
CA ALA A 363 24.77 8.27 -9.03
C ALA A 363 23.54 7.55 -8.44
N ALA A 364 22.71 8.26 -7.68
CA ALA A 364 21.47 7.72 -7.11
C ALA A 364 20.47 7.31 -8.22
N LEU A 365 20.31 8.13 -9.25
CA LEU A 365 19.42 7.83 -10.38
C LEU A 365 19.91 6.63 -11.22
N GLU A 366 21.22 6.51 -11.46
CA GLU A 366 21.76 5.33 -12.14
C GLU A 366 21.64 4.07 -11.26
N TRP A 367 21.79 4.19 -9.94
CA TRP A 367 21.48 3.09 -9.01
C TRP A 367 20.01 2.67 -9.10
N THR A 368 19.05 3.60 -9.12
CA THR A 368 17.63 3.29 -9.30
C THR A 368 17.37 2.56 -10.61
N LYS A 369 17.98 3.02 -11.70
CA LYS A 369 17.84 2.38 -13.02
C LYS A 369 18.34 0.93 -13.04
N LYS A 370 19.43 0.63 -12.34
CA LYS A 370 20.01 -0.72 -12.26
C LYS A 370 19.30 -1.63 -11.27
N SER A 371 18.99 -1.11 -10.09
CA SER A 371 18.40 -1.87 -8.99
C SER A 371 16.88 -1.99 -9.07
N LEU A 372 16.23 -1.10 -9.84
CA LEU A 372 14.77 -0.90 -9.87
C LEU A 372 14.17 -0.53 -8.52
N LYS A 373 14.99 0.06 -7.63
CA LYS A 373 14.59 0.52 -6.29
C LYS A 373 14.49 2.03 -6.24
N LEU A 374 13.63 2.51 -5.36
CA LEU A 374 13.34 3.93 -5.21
C LEU A 374 14.37 4.61 -4.29
N VAL A 375 14.76 5.84 -4.63
CA VAL A 375 15.45 6.73 -3.70
C VAL A 375 14.44 7.25 -2.68
N GLN A 376 14.75 7.12 -1.39
CA GLN A 376 13.95 7.70 -0.32
C GLN A 376 14.44 9.14 -0.07
N TYR A 377 13.56 10.11 -0.25
CA TYR A 377 13.83 11.52 0.06
C TYR A 377 13.22 11.87 1.42
N VAL A 378 14.01 12.49 2.30
CA VAL A 378 13.57 12.89 3.64
C VAL A 378 13.81 14.39 3.81
N MET A 379 12.73 15.16 3.90
CA MET A 379 12.81 16.60 4.15
C MET A 379 12.83 16.89 5.64
N LYS A 380 13.66 17.84 6.06
CA LYS A 380 13.74 18.38 7.43
C LYS A 380 13.79 19.91 7.40
N GLY A 381 13.60 20.58 8.54
CA GLY A 381 13.72 22.05 8.64
C GLY A 381 12.57 22.88 8.05
N SER A 382 11.45 22.25 7.69
CA SER A 382 10.30 22.94 7.06
C SER A 382 9.45 23.76 8.03
N ASN A 383 9.52 23.47 9.33
CA ASN A 383 8.88 24.28 10.35
C ASN A 383 9.74 25.50 10.68
N SER A 384 9.23 26.69 10.36
CA SER A 384 9.89 27.99 10.56
C SER A 384 10.28 28.32 12.00
N PHE A 385 9.79 27.61 13.00
CA PHE A 385 9.88 28.04 14.40
C PHE A 385 10.90 27.23 15.21
N THR A 386 11.55 26.23 14.63
CA THR A 386 12.53 25.41 15.34
C THR A 386 13.66 24.99 14.39
N GLU A 387 14.89 24.96 14.89
CA GLU A 387 16.01 24.43 14.14
C GLU A 387 15.96 22.90 14.03
N HIS A 388 16.45 22.35 12.92
CA HIS A 388 16.27 20.94 12.58
C HIS A 388 17.52 20.35 11.90
N TYR A 389 18.65 20.29 12.64
CA TYR A 389 19.88 19.71 12.12
C TYR A 389 19.77 18.21 11.87
N SER A 390 19.24 17.47 12.84
CA SER A 390 19.05 16.02 12.73
C SER A 390 17.98 15.67 11.71
N ALA A 391 18.19 14.68 10.83
CA ALA A 391 17.14 14.17 9.96
C ALA A 391 16.03 13.40 10.71
N LEU A 392 16.20 13.23 12.02
CA LEU A 392 15.28 12.49 12.86
C LEU A 392 14.36 13.38 13.69
N LYS A 393 14.79 14.55 14.17
CA LYS A 393 13.93 15.45 14.94
C LYS A 393 14.50 16.86 15.04
N ALA A 394 13.64 17.82 15.35
CA ALA A 394 14.03 19.19 15.61
C ALA A 394 14.76 19.34 16.96
N GLU A 395 15.54 20.42 17.11
CA GLU A 395 16.21 20.75 18.37
C GLU A 395 15.21 21.14 19.47
N PHE A 396 14.07 21.69 19.07
CA PHE A 396 12.91 21.89 19.92
C PHE A 396 11.67 21.29 19.26
N GLU A 397 11.20 20.15 19.79
CA GLU A 397 10.00 19.47 19.31
C GLU A 397 8.74 20.30 19.65
N LEU A 398 7.91 20.56 18.65
CA LEU A 398 6.68 21.33 18.77
C LEU A 398 5.49 20.37 18.81
N PRO A 399 4.73 20.28 19.91
CA PRO A 399 3.66 19.28 20.07
C PRO A 399 2.55 19.32 19.02
N TYR A 400 2.37 20.46 18.34
CA TYR A 400 1.35 20.62 17.31
C TYR A 400 1.83 20.18 15.92
N ASP A 401 3.13 19.98 15.72
CA ASP A 401 3.72 19.60 14.44
C ASP A 401 4.55 18.31 14.59
N PRO A 402 3.95 17.15 14.23
CA PRO A 402 4.63 15.86 14.28
C PRO A 402 5.91 15.80 13.44
N ALA A 403 6.08 16.66 12.43
CA ALA A 403 7.29 16.70 11.62
C ALA A 403 8.51 17.20 12.40
N THR A 404 8.32 17.79 13.59
CA THR A 404 9.40 18.21 14.49
C THR A 404 9.81 17.12 15.48
N SER A 405 8.98 16.09 15.67
CA SER A 405 9.25 14.97 16.56
C SER A 405 10.06 13.87 15.89
N LEU A 406 10.53 12.90 16.70
CA LEU A 406 11.32 11.77 16.21
C LEU A 406 10.62 11.04 15.04
N ASN A 407 11.28 11.05 13.88
CA ASN A 407 10.88 10.34 12.68
C ASN A 407 11.13 8.84 12.84
N GLN A 408 10.23 8.19 13.58
CA GLN A 408 10.29 6.76 13.86
C GLN A 408 10.25 5.93 12.56
N GLU A 409 9.54 6.40 11.54
CA GLU A 409 9.45 5.72 10.23
C GLU A 409 10.81 5.65 9.54
N LEU A 410 11.61 6.71 9.58
CA LEU A 410 12.98 6.70 9.05
C LEU A 410 13.88 5.76 9.89
N VAL A 411 13.80 5.82 11.21
CA VAL A 411 14.58 4.91 12.07
C VAL A 411 14.26 3.45 11.75
N ASP A 412 12.98 3.12 11.61
CA ASP A 412 12.52 1.76 11.34
C ASP A 412 12.88 1.31 9.93
N SER A 413 12.89 2.22 8.95
CA SER A 413 13.34 1.90 7.60
C SER A 413 14.84 1.60 7.55
N LEU A 414 15.67 2.40 8.24
CA LEU A 414 17.11 2.21 8.32
C LEU A 414 17.48 0.88 8.99
N LYS A 415 16.72 0.45 10.02
CA LYS A 415 16.93 -0.83 10.72
C LYS A 415 16.76 -2.06 9.84
N LEU A 416 16.12 -1.93 8.67
CA LEU A 416 15.95 -3.03 7.72
C LEU A 416 17.27 -3.47 7.09
N ALA A 417 18.26 -2.59 7.00
CA ALA A 417 19.57 -2.88 6.42
C ALA A 417 20.48 -3.63 7.39
N ASP A 418 21.45 -4.38 6.84
CA ASP A 418 22.52 -5.01 7.63
C ASP A 418 23.54 -3.97 8.11
N LYS A 419 23.81 -2.94 7.28
CA LYS A 419 24.65 -1.79 7.61
C LYS A 419 24.05 -0.51 7.05
N VAL A 420 24.14 0.57 7.84
CA VAL A 420 23.77 1.93 7.44
C VAL A 420 25.05 2.75 7.31
N VAL A 421 25.39 3.13 6.09
CA VAL A 421 26.56 3.94 5.76
C VAL A 421 26.14 5.39 5.71
N ILE A 422 26.74 6.22 6.56
CA ILE A 422 26.34 7.59 6.83
C ILE A 422 27.43 8.53 6.32
N CYS A 423 27.02 9.52 5.54
CA CYS A 423 27.86 10.52 4.91
C CYS A 423 27.02 11.77 4.62
N GLY A 424 27.63 12.84 4.14
CA GLY A 424 26.91 14.06 3.78
C GLY A 424 27.45 15.31 4.47
N GLU A 425 26.70 16.41 4.39
CA GLU A 425 27.07 17.66 5.05
C GLU A 425 26.11 18.03 6.20
N ALA A 426 26.55 18.73 7.24
CA ALA A 426 27.94 18.90 7.66
C ALA A 426 28.29 17.93 8.79
N ILE A 427 29.53 17.45 8.84
CA ILE A 427 30.03 16.59 9.93
C ILE A 427 30.00 17.25 11.30
N SER A 428 29.96 18.59 11.35
CA SER A 428 29.84 19.36 12.58
C SER A 428 28.38 19.55 13.04
N HIS A 429 27.40 19.44 12.13
CA HIS A 429 25.98 19.72 12.36
C HIS A 429 25.08 18.56 11.90
N CYS A 430 24.46 18.64 10.72
CA CYS A 430 23.40 17.71 10.33
C CYS A 430 23.81 16.24 10.41
N VAL A 431 25.02 15.87 9.98
CA VAL A 431 25.54 14.50 10.12
C VAL A 431 25.69 14.14 11.60
N ASN A 432 26.34 15.00 12.37
CA ASN A 432 26.59 14.80 13.80
C ASN A 432 25.29 14.53 14.57
N TYR A 433 24.33 15.45 14.50
CA TYR A 433 23.11 15.35 15.30
C TYR A 433 22.14 14.29 14.78
N THR A 434 22.12 14.02 13.46
CA THR A 434 21.40 12.86 12.91
C THR A 434 21.95 11.56 13.50
N VAL A 435 23.28 11.39 13.53
CA VAL A 435 23.89 10.16 14.05
C VAL A 435 23.68 10.04 15.56
N ARG A 436 23.79 11.12 16.33
CA ARG A 436 23.53 11.07 17.79
C ARG A 436 22.09 10.66 18.11
N ASP A 437 21.11 11.22 17.40
CA ASP A 437 19.72 10.83 17.58
C ASP A 437 19.47 9.39 17.09
N LEU A 438 20.16 8.98 16.02
CA LEU A 438 20.07 7.62 15.52
C LEU A 438 20.60 6.64 16.57
N VAL A 439 21.78 6.87 17.14
CA VAL A 439 22.37 6.08 18.23
C VAL A 439 21.42 5.96 19.41
N ALA A 440 20.77 7.06 19.82
CA ALA A 440 19.79 7.05 20.89
C ALA A 440 18.55 6.18 20.58
N ALA A 441 18.16 6.07 19.31
CA ALA A 441 17.02 5.28 18.83
C ALA A 441 17.40 3.90 18.26
N TRP A 442 18.69 3.54 18.26
CA TRP A 442 19.22 2.31 17.68
C TRP A 442 19.34 1.19 18.71
N PRO A 443 19.20 -0.09 18.32
CA PRO A 443 19.47 -1.21 19.23
C PRO A 443 20.96 -1.22 19.61
N LYS A 444 21.27 -1.26 20.91
CA LYS A 444 22.64 -1.12 21.44
C LYS A 444 23.58 -2.20 20.89
N GLU A 445 23.07 -3.41 20.72
CA GLU A 445 23.78 -4.57 20.18
C GLU A 445 24.06 -4.46 18.66
N ARG A 446 23.47 -3.47 17.98
CA ARG A 446 23.62 -3.22 16.53
C ARG A 446 24.35 -1.91 16.23
N LEU A 447 24.98 -1.24 17.20
CA LEU A 447 25.67 0.04 16.95
C LEU A 447 26.80 -0.08 15.91
N SER A 448 27.44 -1.24 15.79
CA SER A 448 28.43 -1.54 14.76
C SER A 448 27.88 -1.59 13.32
N ASP A 449 26.55 -1.60 13.17
CA ASP A 449 25.88 -1.56 11.86
C ASP A 449 25.89 -0.13 11.29
N LEU A 450 26.01 0.88 12.16
CA LEU A 450 26.16 2.27 11.78
C LEU A 450 27.62 2.55 11.43
N VAL A 451 27.85 3.01 10.21
CA VAL A 451 29.19 3.24 9.64
C VAL A 451 29.29 4.68 9.17
N ILE A 452 30.24 5.45 9.70
CA ILE A 452 30.50 6.82 9.25
C ILE A 452 31.64 6.80 8.23
N LEU A 453 31.40 7.35 7.04
CA LEU A 453 32.46 7.60 6.05
C LEU A 453 33.11 8.95 6.35
N THR A 454 34.26 8.89 7.00
CA THR A 454 35.01 10.06 7.50
C THR A 454 35.61 10.94 6.39
N ASP A 455 35.73 10.41 5.18
CA ASP A 455 36.14 11.15 3.98
C ASP A 455 34.94 11.60 3.14
N CYS A 456 33.70 11.38 3.54
CA CYS A 456 32.52 11.78 2.76
C CYS A 456 31.66 12.78 3.54
N ALA A 457 32.27 13.62 4.37
CA ALA A 457 31.61 14.64 5.16
C ALA A 457 32.64 15.66 5.65
N SER A 458 32.28 16.95 5.58
CA SER A 458 33.14 18.05 6.01
C SER A 458 32.46 18.94 7.06
N PRO A 459 33.22 19.64 7.94
CA PRO A 459 32.64 20.55 8.90
C PRO A 459 32.26 21.88 8.24
N VAL A 460 31.28 22.57 8.82
CA VAL A 460 31.07 23.99 8.51
C VAL A 460 32.34 24.76 8.94
N PRO A 461 32.87 25.67 8.11
CA PRO A 461 34.06 26.46 8.49
C PRO A 461 33.90 27.15 9.85
N GLY A 462 34.88 26.98 10.73
CA GLY A 462 34.85 27.48 12.11
C GLY A 462 34.21 26.53 13.13
N PHE A 463 33.70 25.37 12.70
CA PHE A 463 33.11 24.34 13.55
C PHE A 463 33.87 23.00 13.47
N GLU A 464 35.15 23.02 13.09
CA GLU A 464 35.99 21.83 12.92
C GLU A 464 36.05 20.99 14.19
N GLN A 465 36.23 21.64 15.35
CA GLN A 465 36.30 20.97 16.65
C GLN A 465 35.03 20.16 16.97
N ALA A 466 33.86 20.66 16.58
CA ALA A 466 32.60 19.95 16.81
C ALA A 466 32.53 18.65 15.98
N GLY A 467 33.04 18.67 14.75
CA GLY A 467 33.16 17.49 13.89
C GLY A 467 34.17 16.47 14.43
N GLU A 468 35.34 16.94 14.87
CA GLU A 468 36.37 16.08 15.47
C GLU A 468 35.87 15.39 16.76
N GLN A 469 35.24 16.16 17.66
CA GLN A 469 34.68 15.62 18.90
C GLN A 469 33.55 14.62 18.61
N PHE A 470 32.71 14.90 17.62
CA PHE A 470 31.68 13.96 17.18
C PHE A 470 32.25 12.60 16.77
N LEU A 471 33.30 12.58 15.97
CA LEU A 471 33.93 11.31 15.56
C LEU A 471 34.52 10.55 16.74
N VAL A 472 35.16 11.24 17.68
CA VAL A 472 35.68 10.64 18.93
C VAL A 472 34.54 10.02 19.74
N ASP A 473 33.45 10.76 19.93
CA ASP A 473 32.28 10.28 20.69
C ASP A 473 31.66 9.04 20.02
N MET A 474 31.44 9.07 18.71
CA MET A 474 30.82 7.96 17.99
C MET A 474 31.69 6.70 17.96
N ALA A 475 33.02 6.87 17.87
CA ALA A 475 33.94 5.75 18.03
C ALA A 475 33.87 5.14 19.44
N ALA A 476 33.71 5.98 20.47
CA ALA A 476 33.56 5.51 21.85
C ALA A 476 32.23 4.78 22.10
N GLU A 477 31.14 5.17 21.43
CA GLU A 477 29.86 4.47 21.43
C GLU A 477 29.89 3.12 20.66
N GLY A 478 30.94 2.87 19.87
CA GLY A 478 31.14 1.60 19.16
C GLY A 478 30.70 1.61 17.69
N LEU A 479 30.52 2.78 17.09
CA LEU A 479 30.25 2.90 15.65
C LEU A 479 31.52 2.60 14.85
N THR A 480 31.34 2.16 13.61
CA THR A 480 32.47 1.96 12.69
C THR A 480 32.80 3.27 11.98
N LEU A 481 34.03 3.75 12.12
CA LEU A 481 34.55 4.87 11.34
C LEU A 481 35.51 4.33 10.28
N THR A 482 35.30 4.70 9.02
CA THR A 482 36.17 4.28 7.92
C THR A 482 36.20 5.33 6.81
N THR A 483 37.00 5.08 5.78
CA THR A 483 37.00 5.85 4.54
C THR A 483 36.31 5.07 3.41
N SER A 484 35.77 5.79 2.43
CA SER A 484 35.00 5.22 1.31
C SER A 484 35.78 4.18 0.49
N ASP A 485 37.10 4.34 0.37
CA ASP A 485 38.00 3.41 -0.33
C ASP A 485 38.21 2.11 0.47
N LYS A 486 38.33 2.22 1.79
CA LYS A 486 38.57 1.10 2.73
C LYS A 486 37.31 0.36 3.15
N PHE A 487 36.13 0.93 2.93
CA PHE A 487 34.88 0.26 3.27
C PHE A 487 34.74 -1.08 2.53
N THR A 488 34.59 -2.15 3.31
CA THR A 488 34.27 -3.50 2.82
C THR A 488 32.96 -3.96 3.42
N SER A 489 31.98 -4.17 2.55
CA SER A 489 30.64 -4.66 2.86
C SER A 489 30.55 -6.16 3.10
#